data_AF-A0A354TKR3-F1
#
_entry.id   AF-A0A354TKR3-F1
#
_cell.length_a   1.000
_cell.length_b   1.000
_cell.length_c   1.000
_cell.angle_alpha   90.00
_cell.angle_beta   90.00
_cell.angle_gamma   90.00
#
_symmetry.space_group_name_H-M   'P 1'
#
loop_
_entity.id
_entity.type
_entity.pdbx_description
1 polymer ?
#
loop_
_entity_poly.entity_id
_entity_poly.type
_entity_poly.pdbx_seq_one_letter_code
_entity_poly.pdbx_strand_id
1 'polypeptide(L)'
;MRSIRRVGLGVAKGTVSGNHAATVSKHRAIVLSEKLCAHLAQIARECREEQGLSQSKEAEAGSLSCQMIGYFEKQMRTPSIDVYFRMAHGMGRKLSDMVAEAEKRADIK
;
A
#
# COMPACT_ATOMS: atom_id res chain seq x y z
N MET A 1 -13.16 -18.60 -66.63
CA MET A 1 -11.89 -17.93 -66.25
C MET A 1 -12.13 -16.42 -66.20
N ARG A 2 -12.23 -15.82 -65.00
CA ARG A 2 -12.05 -14.37 -64.74
C ARG A 2 -12.14 -14.09 -63.23
N SER A 3 -11.15 -13.34 -62.75
CA SER A 3 -11.20 -12.41 -61.60
C SER A 3 -11.10 -13.00 -60.18
N ILE A 4 -9.87 -13.19 -59.71
CA ILE A 4 -9.53 -13.15 -58.29
C ILE A 4 -9.08 -11.71 -57.97
N ARG A 5 -9.93 -10.93 -57.30
CA ARG A 5 -9.54 -9.62 -56.76
C ARG A 5 -8.60 -9.84 -55.58
N ARG A 6 -7.34 -9.44 -55.75
CA ARG A 6 -6.34 -9.33 -54.68
C ARG A 6 -6.69 -8.07 -53.86
N VAL A 7 -7.36 -8.22 -52.72
CA VAL A 7 -7.57 -7.11 -51.78
C VAL A 7 -6.32 -7.05 -50.89
N GLY A 8 -5.59 -5.95 -50.99
CA GLY A 8 -4.38 -5.71 -50.21
C GLY A 8 -4.69 -5.62 -48.72
N LEU A 9 -4.07 -6.50 -47.94
CA LEU A 9 -3.92 -6.33 -46.50
C LEU A 9 -2.92 -5.20 -46.26
N GLY A 10 -3.44 -3.99 -46.09
CA GLY A 10 -2.68 -2.89 -45.52
C GLY A 10 -2.27 -3.27 -44.10
N VAL A 11 -0.99 -3.57 -43.91
CA VAL A 11 -0.40 -3.75 -42.58
C VAL A 11 -0.31 -2.37 -41.94
N ALA A 12 -1.31 -2.00 -41.15
CA ALA A 12 -1.22 -0.86 -40.26
C ALA A 12 -0.10 -1.15 -39.24
N LYS A 13 1.09 -0.59 -39.47
CA LYS A 13 2.12 -0.48 -38.44
C LYS A 13 1.59 0.46 -37.35
N GLY A 14 0.81 -0.09 -36.43
CA GLY A 14 0.47 0.57 -35.18
C GLY A 14 1.76 0.75 -34.37
N THR A 15 2.27 1.97 -34.39
CA THR A 15 3.32 2.45 -33.49
C THR A 15 2.85 2.28 -32.04
N VAL A 16 3.26 1.18 -31.39
CA VAL A 16 3.13 1.00 -29.92
C VAL A 16 4.22 1.84 -29.25
N SER A 17 4.11 3.17 -29.31
CA SER A 17 5.12 4.07 -28.77
C SER A 17 4.67 4.85 -27.53
N GLY A 18 3.52 4.54 -26.93
CA GLY A 18 2.93 5.34 -25.83
C GLY A 18 2.90 4.74 -24.42
N ASN A 19 2.97 3.41 -24.24
CA ASN A 19 2.47 2.79 -22.99
C ASN A 19 3.52 2.28 -22.00
N HIS A 20 4.81 2.22 -22.36
CA HIS A 20 5.83 1.63 -21.48
C HIS A 20 6.12 2.52 -20.25
N ALA A 21 6.27 3.84 -20.42
CA ALA A 21 6.58 4.75 -19.33
C ALA A 21 5.44 4.86 -18.28
N ALA A 22 4.18 4.92 -18.73
CA ALA A 22 3.01 4.96 -17.83
C ALA A 22 2.83 3.65 -17.05
N THR A 23 3.11 2.51 -17.68
CA THR A 23 3.04 1.19 -17.03
C THR A 23 4.11 1.06 -15.95
N VAL A 24 5.35 1.48 -16.23
CA VAL A 24 6.45 1.48 -15.25
C VAL A 24 6.15 2.39 -14.06
N SER A 25 5.57 3.57 -14.30
CA SER A 25 5.18 4.51 -13.23
C SER A 25 4.13 3.92 -12.29
N LYS A 26 3.09 3.25 -12.83
CA LYS A 26 2.05 2.60 -12.02
C LYS A 26 2.60 1.46 -11.15
N HIS A 27 3.48 0.62 -11.70
CA HIS A 27 4.11 -0.46 -10.94
C HIS A 27 4.97 0.07 -9.80
N ARG A 28 5.72 1.15 -10.05
CA ARG A 28 6.51 1.82 -9.01
C ARG A 28 5.63 2.32 -7.86
N ALA A 29 4.52 3.00 -8.17
CA ALA A 29 3.63 3.53 -7.14
C ALA A 29 3.03 2.41 -6.25
N ILE A 30 2.66 1.27 -6.86
CA ILE A 30 2.15 0.10 -6.12
C ILE A 30 3.22 -0.44 -5.17
N VAL A 31 4.44 -0.67 -5.67
CA VAL A 31 5.56 -1.18 -4.85
C VAL A 31 5.92 -0.23 -3.71
N LEU A 32 5.92 1.08 -3.94
CA LEU A 32 6.17 2.07 -2.88
C LEU A 32 5.07 2.04 -1.82
N SER A 33 3.80 1.95 -2.25
CA SER A 33 2.66 1.84 -1.33
C SER A 33 2.74 0.59 -0.47
N GLU A 34 3.09 -0.56 -1.05
CA GLU A 34 3.25 -1.83 -0.32
C GLU A 34 4.36 -1.74 0.73
N LYS A 35 5.53 -1.19 0.35
CA LYS A 35 6.64 -0.96 1.27
C LYS A 35 6.25 -0.03 2.42
N LEU A 36 5.62 1.10 2.11
CA LEU A 36 5.18 2.07 3.10
C LEU A 36 4.21 1.40 4.10
N CYS A 37 3.22 0.65 3.59
CA CYS A 37 2.24 -0.04 4.42
C CYS A 37 2.89 -1.10 5.32
N ALA A 38 3.86 -1.87 4.82
CA ALA A 38 4.59 -2.85 5.61
C ALA A 38 5.37 -2.20 6.76
N HIS A 39 6.09 -1.10 6.48
CA HIS A 39 6.81 -0.36 7.51
C HIS A 39 5.87 0.30 8.52
N LEU A 40 4.75 0.86 8.08
CA LEU A 40 3.77 1.49 8.96
C LEU A 40 3.13 0.48 9.93
N ALA A 41 2.80 -0.72 9.45
CA ALA A 41 2.30 -1.81 10.29
C ALA A 41 3.35 -2.27 11.33
N GLN A 42 4.62 -2.34 10.92
CA GLN A 42 5.72 -2.68 11.82
C GLN A 42 5.92 -1.60 12.90
N ILE A 43 5.88 -0.33 12.53
CA ILE A 43 5.97 0.80 13.47
C ILE A 43 4.80 0.77 14.45
N ALA A 44 3.56 0.52 13.99
CA ALA A 44 2.41 0.43 14.87
C ALA A 44 2.60 -0.65 15.95
N ARG A 45 3.09 -1.82 15.54
CA ARG A 45 3.42 -2.92 16.46
C ARG A 45 4.50 -2.52 17.47
N GLU A 46 5.60 -1.95 17.00
CA GLU A 46 6.72 -1.50 17.84
C GLU A 46 6.25 -0.46 18.86
N CYS A 47 5.47 0.54 18.42
CA CYS A 47 4.88 1.54 19.31
C CYS A 47 4.03 0.91 20.41
N ARG A 48 3.20 -0.08 20.05
CA ARG A 48 2.39 -0.81 21.03
C ARG A 48 3.27 -1.55 22.03
N GLU A 49 4.28 -2.26 21.55
CA GLU A 49 5.20 -3.06 22.38
C GLU A 49 6.05 -2.18 23.31
N GLU A 50 6.55 -1.03 22.84
CA GLU A 50 7.29 -0.04 23.62
C GLU A 50 6.45 0.56 24.75
N GLN A 51 5.14 0.71 24.54
CA GLN A 51 4.20 1.18 25.56
C GLN A 51 3.73 0.07 26.52
N GLY A 52 4.15 -1.19 26.30
CA GLY A 52 3.71 -2.33 27.09
C GLY A 52 2.22 -2.66 26.90
N LEU A 53 1.62 -2.22 25.79
CA LEU A 53 0.20 -2.46 25.50
C LEU A 53 0.00 -3.86 24.91
N SER A 54 -1.04 -4.55 25.37
CA SER A 54 -1.54 -5.75 24.67
C SER A 54 -2.33 -5.34 23.43
N GLN A 55 -2.45 -6.25 22.46
CA GLN A 55 -3.31 -6.04 21.27
C GLN A 55 -4.76 -5.73 21.66
N SER A 56 -5.26 -6.34 22.75
CA SER A 56 -6.61 -6.06 23.27
C SER A 56 -6.74 -4.64 23.81
N LYS A 57 -5.70 -4.10 24.46
CA LYS A 57 -5.70 -2.74 25.00
C LYS A 57 -5.57 -1.68 23.92
N GLU A 58 -4.75 -1.91 22.91
CA GLU A 58 -4.72 -1.04 21.73
C GLU A 58 -6.06 -1.06 21.00
N ALA A 59 -6.64 -2.24 20.79
CA ALA A 59 -7.93 -2.40 20.13
C ALA A 59 -9.04 -1.61 20.87
N GLU A 60 -9.09 -1.72 22.20
CA GLU A 60 -10.01 -0.94 23.04
C GLU A 60 -9.82 0.57 22.84
N ALA A 61 -8.57 1.06 22.93
CA ALA A 61 -8.25 2.49 22.79
C ALA A 61 -8.58 3.05 21.39
N GLY A 62 -8.40 2.25 20.33
CA GLY A 62 -8.75 2.60 18.95
C GLY A 62 -10.20 2.29 18.55
N SER A 63 -11.01 1.71 19.45
CA SER A 63 -12.34 1.14 19.15
C SER A 63 -12.33 0.09 18.02
N LEU A 64 -11.21 -0.62 17.86
CA LEU A 64 -11.00 -1.67 16.86
C LEU A 64 -11.21 -3.06 17.50
N SER A 65 -11.25 -4.11 16.68
CA SER A 65 -11.21 -5.47 17.21
C SER A 65 -9.76 -5.94 17.42
N CYS A 66 -9.52 -6.73 18.47
CA CYS A 66 -8.22 -7.34 18.73
C CYS A 66 -7.73 -8.19 17.53
N GLN A 67 -8.66 -8.87 16.84
CA GLN A 67 -8.37 -9.64 15.63
C GLN A 67 -7.84 -8.75 14.50
N MET A 68 -8.41 -7.55 14.32
CA MET A 68 -7.94 -6.61 13.30
C MET A 68 -6.50 -6.17 13.58
N ILE A 69 -6.19 -5.79 14.83
CA ILE A 69 -4.81 -5.45 15.25
C ILE A 69 -3.87 -6.61 14.88
N GLY A 70 -4.21 -7.84 15.27
CA GLY A 70 -3.40 -9.01 14.96
C GLY A 70 -3.19 -9.26 13.46
N TYR A 71 -4.19 -9.01 12.62
CA TYR A 71 -4.03 -9.12 11.16
C TYR A 71 -3.13 -8.03 10.58
N PHE A 72 -3.20 -6.82 11.11
CA PHE A 72 -2.44 -5.68 10.61
C PHE A 72 -0.97 -5.78 10.99
N GLU A 73 -0.68 -6.11 12.25
CA GLU A 73 0.70 -6.29 12.73
C GLU A 73 1.42 -7.45 12.04
N LYS A 74 0.68 -8.48 11.62
CA LYS A 74 1.20 -9.60 10.84
C LYS A 74 1.22 -9.34 9.33
N GLN A 75 0.83 -8.14 8.90
CA GLN A 75 0.74 -7.72 7.50
C GLN A 75 -0.17 -8.64 6.64
N MET A 76 -1.11 -9.33 7.27
CA MET A 76 -2.10 -10.19 6.59
C MET A 76 -3.18 -9.36 5.90
N ARG A 77 -3.38 -8.12 6.34
CA ARG A 77 -4.27 -7.14 5.74
C ARG A 77 -3.66 -5.75 5.82
N THR A 78 -3.91 -4.94 4.80
CA THR A 78 -3.54 -3.52 4.78
C THR A 78 -4.67 -2.68 5.38
N PRO A 79 -4.45 -1.98 6.50
CA PRO A 79 -5.45 -1.06 7.06
C PRO A 79 -5.72 0.13 6.13
N SER A 80 -6.92 0.70 6.24
CA SER A 80 -7.19 2.02 5.68
C SER A 80 -6.50 3.12 6.51
N ILE A 81 -6.40 4.32 5.96
CA ILE A 81 -5.86 5.48 6.68
C ILE A 81 -6.66 5.81 7.95
N ASP A 82 -7.98 5.64 7.93
CA ASP A 82 -8.85 5.79 9.11
C ASP A 82 -8.45 4.83 10.24
N VAL A 83 -8.20 3.56 9.89
CA VAL A 83 -7.81 2.56 10.88
C VAL A 83 -6.44 2.89 11.47
N TYR A 84 -5.47 3.28 10.63
CA TYR A 84 -4.18 3.74 11.13
C TYR A 84 -4.28 4.98 12.01
N PHE A 85 -5.17 5.93 11.68
CA PHE A 85 -5.43 7.10 12.51
C PHE A 85 -5.96 6.70 13.88
N ARG A 86 -6.90 5.76 13.93
CA ARG A 86 -7.49 5.25 15.19
C ARG A 86 -6.50 4.47 16.04
N MET A 87 -5.63 3.65 15.42
CA MET A 87 -4.52 2.99 16.10
C MET A 87 -3.56 4.03 16.70
N ALA A 88 -3.11 4.98 15.89
CA ALA A 88 -2.20 6.05 16.32
C ALA A 88 -2.79 6.85 17.49
N HIS A 89 -4.06 7.27 17.35
CA HIS A 89 -4.78 7.99 18.40
C HIS A 89 -4.91 7.16 19.69
N GLY A 90 -5.23 5.86 19.58
CA GLY A 90 -5.32 4.95 20.72
C GLY A 90 -3.99 4.79 21.47
N MET A 91 -2.86 4.90 20.76
CA MET A 91 -1.50 4.89 21.32
C MET A 91 -0.98 6.30 21.71
N GLY A 92 -1.81 7.34 21.59
CA GLY A 92 -1.39 8.73 21.86
C GLY A 92 -0.32 9.28 20.90
N ARG A 93 -0.22 8.71 19.70
CA ARG A 93 0.74 9.08 18.65
C ARG A 93 0.05 9.85 17.53
N LYS A 94 0.78 10.74 16.86
CA LYS A 94 0.30 11.33 15.60
C LYS A 94 0.56 10.37 14.45
N LEU A 95 -0.45 10.15 13.61
CA LEU A 95 -0.30 9.34 12.40
C LEU A 95 0.78 9.91 11.46
N SER A 96 0.89 11.23 11.35
CA SER A 96 1.91 11.90 10.53
C SER A 96 3.33 11.47 10.90
N ASP A 97 3.59 11.29 12.19
CA ASP A 97 4.94 10.97 12.67
C ASP A 97 5.27 9.51 12.36
N MET A 98 4.28 8.62 12.49
CA MET A 98 4.43 7.22 12.10
C MET A 98 4.64 7.07 10.58
N VAL A 99 3.91 7.83 9.76
CA VAL A 99 4.08 7.84 8.30
C VAL A 99 5.46 8.37 7.92
N ALA A 100 5.89 9.49 8.48
CA ALA A 100 7.21 10.05 8.20
C ALA A 100 8.36 9.09 8.60
N GLU A 101 8.19 8.34 9.67
CA GLU A 101 9.13 7.28 10.05
C GLU A 101 9.09 6.09 9.07
N ALA A 102 7.90 5.69 8.62
CA ALA A 102 7.74 4.62 7.64
C ALA A 102 8.37 4.99 6.29
N GLU A 103 8.21 6.23 5.83
CA GLU A 103 8.82 6.77 4.60
C GLU A 103 10.35 6.69 4.67
N LYS A 104 10.93 7.10 5.81
CA LYS A 104 12.38 6.99 6.05
C LYS A 104 12.87 5.54 6.00
N ARG A 105 12.16 4.60 6.66
CA ARG A 105 12.51 3.17 6.65
C ARG A 105 12.37 2.55 5.26
N ALA A 106 11.40 3.02 4.48
CA ALA A 106 11.10 2.55 3.13
C ALA A 106 12.01 3.16 2.05
N ASP A 107 12.89 4.11 2.41
CA ASP A 107 13.70 4.93 1.49
C ASP A 107 12.83 5.66 0.45
N ILE A 108 11.70 6.21 0.90
CA ILE A 108 10.76 7.01 0.11
C ILE A 108 11.07 8.48 0.40
N LYS A 109 11.37 9.24 -0.66
CA LYS A 109 11.65 10.69 -0.60
C LYS A 109 10.41 11.52 -0.85
#